data_AF-A0A494J1F4-F1
#
_entry.id   AF-A0A494J1F4-F1
#
_cell.length_a   1.000
_cell.length_b   1.000
_cell.length_c   1.000
_cell.angle_alpha   90.00
_cell.angle_beta   90.00
_cell.angle_gamma   90.00
#
_symmetry.space_group_name_H-M   'P 1'
#
loop_
_entity.id
_entity.type
_entity.pdbx_description
1 polymer ?
#
loop_
_entity_poly.entity_id
_entity_poly.type
_entity_poly.pdbx_seq_one_letter_code
_entity_poly.pdbx_strand_id
1 'polypeptide(L)'
;MNNLLSYYPNVTLLIGLLILFSLDFVFGVWKATILGERRTSKGFRKTFNKFLQYGGSIIVGMVLLNIVGDKDSHFATQYSWLFGDLLLYIMIYIEVVSIFENMEAIGGDSDFVKYFIRPVRRMITFQLKNLLKDEAPDTANNN
;
A
#
# COMPACT_ATOMS: atom_id res chain seq x y z
N MET A 1 -4.64 0.74 -35.79
CA MET A 1 -3.91 0.12 -34.65
C MET A 1 -4.96 -0.40 -33.70
N ASN A 2 -5.03 -1.72 -33.53
CA ASN A 2 -5.93 -2.33 -32.54
C ASN A 2 -5.33 -2.02 -31.16
N ASN A 3 -5.88 -1.03 -30.46
CA ASN A 3 -5.54 -0.78 -29.07
C ASN A 3 -6.11 -1.95 -28.27
N LEU A 4 -5.29 -2.98 -28.04
CA LEU A 4 -5.61 -4.12 -27.16
C LEU A 4 -5.92 -3.66 -25.72
N LEU A 5 -5.51 -2.44 -25.37
CA LEU A 5 -5.72 -1.80 -24.08
C LEU A 5 -6.11 -0.33 -24.28
N SER A 6 -7.29 0.04 -23.79
CA SER A 6 -7.84 1.40 -23.72
C SER A 6 -7.46 2.14 -22.43
N TYR A 7 -7.14 1.42 -21.34
CA TYR A 7 -6.74 2.01 -20.06
C TYR A 7 -5.31 1.64 -19.67
N TYR A 8 -4.55 2.65 -19.23
CA TYR A 8 -3.22 2.51 -18.65
C TYR A 8 -3.15 3.21 -17.28
N PRO A 9 -2.50 2.57 -16.28
CA PRO A 9 -2.28 3.19 -14.97
C PRO A 9 -1.37 4.41 -15.07
N ASN A 10 -1.53 5.33 -14.11
CA ASN A 10 -0.72 6.54 -14.01
C ASN A 10 0.76 6.21 -13.75
N VAL A 11 1.61 6.48 -14.74
CA VAL A 11 3.04 6.17 -14.71
C VAL A 11 3.78 6.88 -13.58
N THR A 12 3.41 8.13 -13.28
CA THR A 12 4.02 8.91 -12.20
C THR A 12 3.75 8.25 -10.85
N LEU A 13 2.51 7.79 -10.62
CA LEU A 13 2.15 7.07 -9.39
C LEU A 13 2.85 5.70 -9.31
N LEU A 14 3.00 4.99 -10.43
CA LEU A 14 3.76 3.74 -10.47
C LEU A 14 5.24 3.92 -10.12
N ILE A 15 5.88 4.96 -10.65
CA ILE A 15 7.28 5.29 -10.32
C ILE A 15 7.39 5.64 -8.83
N GLY A 16 6.47 6.46 -8.32
CA GLY A 16 6.42 6.81 -6.89
C GLY A 16 6.25 5.59 -6.00
N LEU A 17 5.34 4.67 -6.36
CA LEU A 17 5.14 3.41 -5.66
C LEU A 17 6.40 2.54 -5.67
N LEU A 18 7.09 2.43 -6.81
CA LEU A 18 8.32 1.64 -6.92
C LEU A 18 9.44 2.21 -6.03
N ILE A 19 9.57 3.54 -5.97
CA ILE A 19 10.53 4.23 -5.10
C ILE A 19 10.23 3.95 -3.63
N LEU A 20 8.97 4.14 -3.21
CA LEU A 20 8.55 3.90 -1.83
C LEU A 20 8.70 2.44 -1.43
N PHE A 21 8.33 1.52 -2.31
CA PHE A 21 8.50 0.09 -2.10
C PHE A 21 9.97 -0.30 -1.92
N SER A 22 10.86 0.28 -2.74
CA SER A 22 12.31 0.07 -2.61
C SER A 22 12.84 0.62 -1.30
N LEU A 23 12.35 1.80 -0.88
CA LEU A 23 12.70 2.41 0.41
C LEU A 23 12.21 1.55 1.58
N ASP A 24 10.96 1.08 1.56
CA ASP A 24 10.41 0.17 2.58
C ASP A 24 11.22 -1.11 2.68
N PHE A 25 11.63 -1.68 1.55
CA PHE A 25 12.51 -2.84 1.55
C PHE A 25 13.85 -2.56 2.23
N VAL A 26 14.51 -1.44 1.90
CA VAL A 26 15.78 -1.05 2.54
C VAL A 26 15.59 -0.87 4.05
N PHE A 27 14.57 -0.14 4.48
CA PHE A 27 14.26 0.05 5.91
C PHE A 27 13.90 -1.28 6.60
N GLY A 28 13.16 -2.16 5.95
CA GLY A 28 12.82 -3.49 6.46
C GLY A 28 14.06 -4.38 6.64
N VAL A 29 14.98 -4.37 5.68
CA VAL A 29 16.26 -5.08 5.78
C VAL A 29 17.14 -4.49 6.87
N TRP A 30 17.19 -3.16 6.99
CA TRP A 30 17.95 -2.49 8.04
C TRP A 30 17.41 -2.82 9.44
N LYS A 31 16.08 -2.76 9.62
CA LYS A 31 15.41 -3.19 10.85
C LYS A 31 15.77 -4.62 11.23
N ALA A 32 15.64 -5.57 10.29
CA ALA A 32 15.99 -6.97 10.54
C ALA A 32 17.46 -7.16 10.93
N THR A 33 18.34 -6.33 10.37
CA THR A 33 19.77 -6.33 10.69
C THR A 33 20.03 -5.82 12.11
N ILE A 34 19.38 -4.73 12.53
CA ILE A 34 19.53 -4.16 13.88
C ILE A 34 18.96 -5.08 14.95
N LEU A 35 17.78 -5.67 14.70
CA LEU A 35 17.08 -6.51 15.67
C LEU A 35 17.65 -7.94 15.75
N GLY A 36 18.65 -8.28 14.95
CA GLY A 36 19.28 -9.61 14.96
C GLY A 36 18.36 -10.76 14.50
N GLU A 37 17.21 -10.45 13.89
CA GLU A 37 16.33 -11.48 13.33
C GLU A 37 17.00 -12.14 12.12
N ARG A 38 16.94 -13.48 12.03
CA ARG A 38 17.53 -14.22 10.90
C ARG A 38 17.02 -13.66 9.58
N ARG A 39 17.93 -13.05 8.81
CA ARG A 39 17.73 -12.35 7.52
C ARG A 39 17.01 -13.18 6.43
N THR A 40 16.79 -14.47 6.64
CA THR A 40 16.32 -15.40 5.60
C THR A 40 15.03 -16.10 6.01
N SER A 41 13.90 -15.40 5.82
CA SER A 41 12.66 -15.93 5.22
C SER A 41 11.50 -14.97 5.42
N LYS A 42 11.28 -14.41 6.62
CA LYS A 42 10.05 -13.65 6.92
C LYS A 42 10.00 -12.28 6.25
N GLY A 43 11.03 -11.44 6.41
CA GLY A 43 11.05 -10.09 5.84
C GLY A 43 11.01 -10.09 4.31
N PHE A 44 11.85 -10.92 3.69
CA PHE A 44 11.87 -11.06 2.23
C PHE A 44 10.56 -11.63 1.67
N ARG A 45 9.97 -12.65 2.31
CA ARG A 45 8.65 -13.17 1.92
C ARG A 45 7.56 -12.11 2.07
N LYS A 46 7.61 -11.27 3.11
CA LYS A 46 6.65 -10.17 3.28
C LYS A 46 6.74 -9.18 2.13
N THR A 47 7.94 -8.72 1.76
CA THR A 47 8.13 -7.83 0.61
C THR A 47 7.71 -8.49 -0.70
N PHE A 48 8.08 -9.75 -0.93
CA PHE A 48 7.66 -10.47 -2.13
C PHE A 48 6.14 -10.63 -2.23
N ASN A 49 5.47 -10.91 -1.11
CA ASN A 49 4.01 -10.97 -1.06
C ASN A 49 3.38 -9.61 -1.36
N LYS A 50 3.91 -8.51 -0.81
CA LYS A 50 3.45 -7.16 -1.17
C LYS A 50 3.62 -6.89 -2.67
N PHE A 51 4.76 -7.25 -3.24
CA PHE A 51 5.00 -7.10 -4.69
C PHE A 51 3.96 -7.84 -5.53
N LEU A 52 3.67 -9.11 -5.19
CA LEU A 52 2.65 -9.90 -5.87
C LEU A 52 1.24 -9.34 -5.66
N GLN A 53 0.91 -8.89 -4.46
CA GLN A 53 -0.39 -8.29 -4.15
C GLN A 53 -0.58 -6.98 -4.92
N TYR A 54 0.42 -6.10 -4.92
CA TYR A 54 0.34 -4.81 -5.61
C TYR A 54 0.33 -4.98 -7.12
N GLY A 55 1.27 -5.75 -7.66
CA GLY A 55 1.32 -6.06 -9.09
C GLY A 55 0.04 -6.76 -9.55
N GLY A 56 -0.43 -7.74 -8.80
CA GLY A 56 -1.68 -8.45 -9.07
C GLY A 56 -2.90 -7.53 -9.07
N SER A 57 -3.04 -6.68 -8.06
CA SER A 57 -4.14 -5.70 -7.97
C SER A 57 -4.12 -4.68 -9.10
N ILE A 58 -2.95 -4.18 -9.51
CA ILE A 58 -2.81 -3.26 -10.65
C ILE A 58 -3.23 -3.94 -11.96
N ILE A 59 -2.75 -5.17 -12.20
CA ILE A 59 -3.11 -5.94 -13.39
C ILE A 59 -4.61 -6.23 -13.42
N VAL A 60 -5.20 -6.65 -12.31
CA VAL A 60 -6.65 -6.91 -12.20
C VAL A 60 -7.45 -5.63 -12.47
N GLY A 61 -7.08 -4.51 -11.86
CA GLY A 61 -7.74 -3.22 -12.10
C GLY A 61 -7.66 -2.79 -13.57
N MET A 62 -6.49 -2.96 -14.18
CA MET A 62 -6.28 -2.70 -15.61
C MET A 62 -7.16 -3.59 -16.49
N VAL A 63 -7.18 -4.91 -16.26
CA VAL A 63 -8.00 -5.84 -17.04
C VAL A 63 -9.49 -5.53 -16.90
N LEU A 64 -9.97 -5.26 -15.69
CA LEU A 64 -11.37 -4.91 -15.44
C LEU A 64 -11.79 -3.65 -16.18
N LEU A 65 -11.00 -2.57 -16.09
CA LEU A 65 -11.29 -1.32 -16.79
C LEU A 65 -11.29 -1.48 -18.31
N ASN A 66 -10.44 -2.35 -18.84
CA ASN A 66 -10.39 -2.65 -20.28
C ASN A 66 -11.59 -3.50 -20.74
N ILE A 67 -11.97 -4.55 -20.00
CA ILE A 67 -13.13 -5.39 -20.34
C ILE A 67 -14.44 -4.58 -20.27
N VAL A 68 -14.59 -3.76 -19.24
CA VAL A 68 -15.80 -2.96 -19.09
C VAL A 68 -15.81 -1.80 -20.07
N GLY A 69 -14.65 -1.20 -20.36
CA GLY A 69 -14.53 -0.10 -21.34
C GLY A 69 -14.82 -0.51 -22.78
N ASP A 70 -14.58 -1.77 -23.14
CA ASP A 70 -14.97 -2.33 -24.44
C ASP A 70 -16.50 -2.42 -24.60
N LYS A 71 -17.23 -2.65 -23.50
CA LYS A 71 -18.70 -2.75 -23.49
C LYS A 71 -19.41 -1.41 -23.27
N ASP A 72 -18.85 -0.58 -22.40
CA ASP A 72 -19.37 0.74 -22.05
C ASP A 72 -18.21 1.69 -21.69
N SER A 73 -17.84 2.52 -22.67
CA SER A 73 -16.79 3.54 -22.51
C SER A 73 -17.08 4.57 -21.40
N HIS A 74 -18.36 4.81 -21.09
CA HIS A 74 -18.76 5.78 -20.07
C HIS A 74 -18.49 5.23 -18.67
N PHE A 75 -18.75 3.94 -18.45
CA PHE A 75 -18.41 3.25 -17.21
C PHE A 75 -16.89 3.24 -16.97
N ALA A 76 -16.09 2.82 -17.97
CA ALA A 76 -14.64 2.79 -17.79
C ALA A 76 -14.07 4.16 -17.45
N THR A 77 -14.57 5.23 -18.05
CA THR A 77 -14.14 6.59 -17.72
C THR A 77 -14.49 6.96 -16.28
N GLN A 78 -15.73 6.69 -15.84
CA GLN A 78 -16.19 7.02 -14.49
C GLN A 78 -15.46 6.26 -13.38
N TYR A 79 -15.12 5.00 -13.62
CA TYR A 79 -14.49 4.13 -12.61
C TYR A 79 -12.96 4.01 -12.75
N SER A 80 -12.37 4.58 -13.80
CA SER A 80 -10.91 4.60 -14.01
C SER A 80 -10.14 5.22 -12.85
N TRP A 81 -10.69 6.28 -12.26
CA TRP A 81 -10.10 6.92 -11.09
C TRP A 81 -10.10 5.98 -9.87
N LEU A 82 -11.17 5.21 -9.67
CA LEU A 82 -11.33 4.31 -8.53
C LEU A 82 -10.41 3.09 -8.63
N PHE A 83 -10.46 2.36 -9.74
CA PHE A 83 -9.68 1.12 -9.94
C PHE A 83 -8.26 1.37 -10.44
N GLY A 84 -7.93 2.62 -10.74
CA GLY A 84 -6.63 3.06 -11.21
C GLY A 84 -5.89 3.89 -10.16
N ASP A 85 -6.14 5.20 -10.18
CA ASP A 85 -5.40 6.17 -9.39
C ASP A 85 -5.59 5.98 -7.88
N LEU A 86 -6.83 5.80 -7.42
CA LEU A 86 -7.12 5.59 -6.00
C LEU A 86 -6.44 4.31 -5.47
N LEU A 87 -6.48 3.23 -6.25
CA LEU A 87 -5.81 1.98 -5.91
C LEU A 87 -4.30 2.17 -5.74
N LEU A 88 -3.67 2.94 -6.64
CA LEU A 88 -2.25 3.30 -6.52
C LEU A 88 -1.99 4.21 -5.31
N TYR A 89 -2.84 5.20 -5.04
CA TYR A 89 -2.73 6.05 -3.85
C TYR A 89 -2.81 5.25 -2.54
N ILE A 90 -3.71 4.26 -2.46
CA ILE A 90 -3.83 3.38 -1.30
C ILE A 90 -2.55 2.57 -1.12
N MET A 91 -1.96 2.02 -2.19
CA MET A 91 -0.69 1.28 -2.11
C MET A 91 0.46 2.16 -1.64
N ILE A 92 0.60 3.36 -2.21
CA ILE A 92 1.59 4.37 -1.79
C ILE A 92 1.41 4.69 -0.31
N TYR A 93 0.18 4.93 0.13
CA TYR A 93 -0.14 5.21 1.52
C TYR A 93 0.27 4.06 2.46
N ILE A 94 -0.01 2.81 2.09
CA ILE A 94 0.39 1.63 2.88
C ILE A 94 1.92 1.56 2.99
N GLU A 95 2.65 1.84 1.92
CA GLU A 95 4.12 1.84 1.96
C GLU A 95 4.68 2.96 2.84
N VAL A 96 4.10 4.16 2.80
CA VAL A 96 4.49 5.25 3.71
C VAL A 96 4.31 4.83 5.18
N VAL A 97 3.17 4.21 5.53
CA VAL A 97 2.94 3.69 6.89
C VAL A 97 3.99 2.64 7.27
N SER A 98 4.27 1.70 6.37
CA SER A 98 5.27 0.63 6.56
C SER A 98 6.68 1.19 6.81
N ILE A 99 7.08 2.24 6.09
CA ILE A 99 8.35 2.93 6.29
C ILE A 99 8.41 3.53 7.70
N PHE A 100 7.38 4.25 8.14
CA PHE A 100 7.35 4.84 9.49
C PHE A 100 7.43 3.76 10.59
N GLU A 101 6.78 2.61 10.41
CA GLU A 101 6.92 1.48 11.34
C GLU A 101 8.35 0.95 11.41
N ASN A 102 9.02 0.85 10.27
CA ASN A 102 10.41 0.40 10.23
C ASN A 102 11.35 1.44 10.85
N MET A 103 11.15 2.73 10.57
CA MET A 103 11.91 3.83 11.18
C MET A 103 11.77 3.86 12.70
N GLU A 104 10.55 3.67 13.23
CA GLU A 104 10.33 3.61 14.68
C GLU A 104 11.04 2.41 15.32
N ALA A 105 11.00 1.24 14.66
CA ALA A 105 11.67 0.05 15.16
C ALA A 105 13.21 0.19 15.15
N ILE A 106 13.76 0.91 14.17
CA ILE A 106 15.20 1.17 14.06
C ILE A 106 15.66 2.24 15.07
N GLY A 107 14.93 3.35 15.15
CA GLY A 107 15.35 4.51 15.92
C GLY A 107 15.01 4.44 17.41
N GLY A 108 14.37 3.37 17.89
CA GLY A 108 14.15 3.07 19.31
C GLY A 108 13.53 4.25 20.07
N ASP A 109 14.27 4.76 21.06
CA ASP A 109 13.89 5.90 21.91
C ASP A 109 14.62 7.21 21.54
N SER A 110 15.14 7.33 20.31
CA SER A 110 15.66 8.62 19.83
C SER A 110 14.59 9.71 19.88
N ASP A 111 15.01 10.94 20.20
CA ASP A 111 14.10 12.09 20.30
C ASP A 111 13.33 12.32 19.01
N PHE A 112 13.98 12.12 17.86
CA PHE A 112 13.32 12.22 16.55
C PHE A 112 12.19 11.19 16.40
N VAL A 113 12.41 9.93 16.81
CA VAL A 113 11.34 8.92 16.76
C VAL A 113 10.20 9.27 17.71
N LYS A 114 10.54 9.73 18.91
CA LYS A 114 9.58 10.05 19.97
C LYS A 114 8.68 11.24 19.60
N TYR A 115 9.27 12.32 19.09
CA TYR A 115 8.58 13.58 18.86
C TYR A 115 8.09 13.78 17.43
N PHE A 116 8.62 13.04 16.45
CA PHE A 116 8.21 13.18 15.04
C PHE A 116 7.58 11.90 14.49
N ILE A 117 8.31 10.78 14.49
CA ILE A 117 7.86 9.54 13.82
C ILE A 117 6.60 8.95 14.48
N ARG A 118 6.61 8.76 15.80
CA ARG A 118 5.48 8.16 16.53
C ARG A 118 4.17 8.98 16.36
N PRO A 119 4.17 10.31 16.53
CA PRO A 119 2.98 11.14 16.30
C PRO A 119 2.47 11.08 14.85
N VAL A 120 3.36 11.22 13.86
CA VAL A 120 2.99 11.21 12.45
C VAL A 120 2.40 9.86 12.06
N ARG A 121 3.05 8.75 12.44
CA ARG A 121 2.53 7.40 12.19
C ARG A 121 1.15 7.21 12.80
N ARG A 122 0.95 7.64 14.06
CA ARG A 122 -0.33 7.53 14.75
C ARG A 122 -1.40 8.36 14.05
N MET A 123 -1.10 9.58 13.63
CA MET A 123 -2.05 10.43 12.89
C MET A 123 -2.50 9.78 11.59
N ILE A 124 -1.54 9.24 10.82
CA ILE A 124 -1.81 8.57 9.54
C ILE A 124 -2.66 7.31 9.79
N THR A 125 -2.23 6.41 10.67
CA THR A 125 -2.92 5.13 10.95
C THR A 125 -4.26 5.27 11.66
N PHE A 126 -4.49 6.34 12.42
CA PHE A 126 -5.76 6.59 13.10
C PHE A 126 -6.93 6.69 12.12
N GLN A 127 -6.71 7.26 10.94
CA GLN A 127 -7.72 7.34 9.89
C GLN A 127 -8.09 5.94 9.37
N LEU A 128 -7.11 5.06 9.19
CA LEU A 128 -7.34 3.68 8.73
C LEU A 128 -8.09 2.84 9.77
N LYS A 129 -7.74 2.99 11.05
CA LYS A 129 -8.35 2.21 12.14
C LYS A 129 -9.80 2.60 12.40
N ASN A 130 -10.14 3.87 12.26
CA ASN A 130 -11.53 4.31 12.39
C ASN A 130 -12.38 3.79 11.22
N LEU A 131 -11.86 3.81 9.98
CA LEU A 131 -12.55 3.24 8.82
C LEU A 131 -12.85 1.74 8.97
N LEU A 132 -11.95 0.96 9.56
CA LEU A 132 -12.13 -0.49 9.76
C LEU A 132 -12.96 -0.85 11.01
N LYS A 133 -13.03 0.06 12.00
CA LYS A 133 -13.79 -0.18 13.24
C LYS A 133 -15.30 -0.05 13.01
N ASP A 134 -15.71 0.78 12.06
CA ASP A 134 -17.11 0.97 11.69
C ASP A 134 -17.67 -0.21 10.86
N GLU A 135 -16.82 -1.10 10.34
CA GLU A 135 -17.22 -2.32 9.62
C GLU A 135 -17.34 -3.57 10.51
N ALA A 136 -16.93 -3.51 11.78
CA ALA A 136 -17.16 -4.59 12.73
C ALA A 136 -18.58 -4.42 13.32
N PRO A 137 -19.56 -5.28 13.00
CA PRO A 137 -20.84 -5.23 13.68
C PRO A 137 -20.62 -5.61 15.15
N ASP A 138 -21.36 -4.97 16.04
CA ASP A 138 -21.53 -5.32 17.46
C ASP A 138 -22.17 -6.72 17.63
N THR A 139 -21.55 -7.79 17.12
CA THR A 139 -21.94 -9.17 17.40
C THR A 139 -21.32 -9.70 18.70
N ALA A 140 -21.04 -8.82 19.66
CA ALA A 140 -20.52 -9.18 20.98
C ALA A 140 -21.38 -8.66 22.14
N ASN A 141 -22.62 -8.22 21.87
CA ASN A 141 -23.59 -7.93 22.92
C ASN A 141 -25.01 -8.25 22.44
N ASN A 142 -25.36 -9.54 22.51
CA ASN A 142 -26.73 -9.95 22.81
C ASN A 142 -26.65 -11.29 23.53
N ASN A 143 -26.98 -11.20 24.82
CA ASN A 143 -27.31 -12.22 25.82
C ASN A 143 -27.79 -13.57 25.29
#